data_AF-A0A1J5DV28-F1
#
_entry.id   AF-A0A1J5DV28-F1
#
_cell.length_a   1.000
_cell.length_b   1.000
_cell.length_c   1.000
_cell.angle_alpha   90.00
_cell.angle_beta   90.00
_cell.angle_gamma   90.00
#
_symmetry.space_group_name_H-M   'P 1'
#
loop_
_entity.id
_entity.type
_entity.pdbx_description
1 polymer ?
#
loop_
_entity_poly.entity_id
_entity_poly.type
_entity_poly.pdbx_seq_one_letter_code
_entity_poly.pdbx_strand_id
1 'polypeptide(L)'
;MLQEGFFVTTKAGISIKDFLTDYLKIDSDYISRRISTLLLNGIPVDDLDSETLADGSVLALSAAMPGLAGSIFRKGGYLAGLRSKVGKKDIAAKPDSDAWVKVKLFNALVADLGPGLLSRGIWIKASSLNALRQEGKICAKTTGSYPTDEMIHIVITIS
;
A
#
# COMPACT_ATOMS: atom_id res chain seq x y z
N MET A 1 9.77 -6.17 -3.48
CA MET A 1 9.04 -4.97 -3.98
C MET A 1 7.78 -4.63 -3.17
N LEU A 2 6.74 -5.47 -3.13
CA LEU A 2 5.45 -5.12 -2.51
C LEU A 2 5.52 -4.86 -0.98
N GLN A 3 6.52 -5.43 -0.30
CA GLN A 3 6.83 -5.17 1.11
C GLN A 3 7.56 -3.84 1.34
N GLU A 4 8.44 -3.43 0.42
CA GLU A 4 9.13 -2.11 0.46
C GLU A 4 8.15 -0.96 0.14
N GLY A 5 7.11 -1.32 -0.61
CA GLY A 5 5.93 -0.54 -0.92
C GLY A 5 5.94 0.03 -2.33
N PHE A 6 4.74 0.18 -2.87
CA PHE A 6 4.45 0.79 -4.16
C PHE A 6 3.50 1.97 -3.96
N PHE A 7 3.22 2.72 -5.01
CA PHE A 7 2.38 3.91 -4.94
C PHE A 7 1.15 3.77 -5.82
N VAL A 8 0.07 4.37 -5.33
CA VAL A 8 -1.22 4.48 -6.02
C VAL A 8 -1.67 5.93 -5.93
N THR A 9 -2.13 6.46 -7.06
CA THR A 9 -2.66 7.82 -7.14
C THR A 9 -4.14 7.82 -6.82
N THR A 10 -4.57 8.73 -5.96
CA THR A 10 -5.95 8.89 -5.50
C THR A 10 -6.32 10.36 -5.35
N LYS A 11 -7.57 10.65 -4.96
CA LYS A 11 -7.95 11.97 -4.45
C LYS A 11 -7.61 12.09 -2.97
N ALA A 12 -7.10 13.24 -2.57
CA ALA A 12 -6.88 13.56 -1.16
C ALA A 12 -8.22 13.65 -0.42
N GLY A 13 -8.24 13.20 0.84
CA GLY A 13 -9.41 13.28 1.71
C GLY A 13 -10.39 12.11 1.59
N ILE A 14 -10.12 11.10 0.74
CA ILE A 14 -10.94 9.89 0.69
C ILE A 14 -10.69 9.02 1.93
N SER A 15 -11.70 8.26 2.33
CA SER A 15 -11.56 7.30 3.42
C SER A 15 -10.59 6.17 3.04
N ILE A 16 -10.02 5.51 4.05
CA ILE A 16 -9.21 4.31 3.80
C ILE A 16 -10.05 3.23 3.13
N LYS A 17 -11.32 3.06 3.54
CA LYS A 17 -12.22 2.07 2.94
C LYS A 17 -12.42 2.31 1.44
N ASP A 18 -12.79 3.53 1.05
CA ASP A 18 -13.00 3.88 -0.35
C ASP A 18 -11.71 3.72 -1.16
N PHE A 19 -10.55 4.02 -0.56
CA PHE A 19 -9.27 3.76 -1.20
C PHE A 19 -9.06 2.26 -1.50
N LEU A 20 -9.33 1.39 -0.52
CA LEU A 20 -9.16 -0.06 -0.70
C LEU A 20 -10.14 -0.62 -1.75
N THR A 21 -11.40 -0.17 -1.76
CA THR A 21 -12.42 -0.69 -2.69
C THR A 21 -12.29 -0.08 -4.07
N ASP A 22 -12.07 1.22 -4.17
CA ASP A 22 -12.23 1.95 -5.43
C ASP A 22 -10.93 2.07 -6.19
N TYR A 23 -9.79 2.17 -5.49
CA TYR A 23 -8.47 2.32 -6.10
C TYR A 23 -7.68 1.02 -6.11
N LEU A 24 -7.66 0.28 -4.99
CA LEU A 24 -7.01 -1.02 -4.96
C LEU A 24 -7.88 -2.16 -5.51
N LYS A 25 -9.18 -1.93 -5.71
CA LYS A 25 -10.15 -2.94 -6.19
C LYS A 25 -10.16 -4.19 -5.31
N ILE A 26 -10.05 -3.99 -3.99
CA ILE A 26 -10.16 -5.07 -3.01
C ILE A 26 -11.63 -5.18 -2.59
N ASP A 27 -12.16 -6.39 -2.68
CA ASP A 27 -13.54 -6.67 -2.27
C ASP A 27 -13.76 -6.42 -0.77
N SER A 28 -14.91 -5.85 -0.40
CA SER A 28 -15.25 -5.51 0.98
C SER A 28 -15.31 -6.72 1.91
N ASP A 29 -15.76 -7.89 1.42
CA ASP A 29 -15.74 -9.12 2.20
C ASP A 29 -14.30 -9.61 2.40
N TYR A 30 -13.43 -9.43 1.41
CA TYR A 30 -12.02 -9.72 1.57
C TYR A 30 -11.37 -8.81 2.62
N ILE A 31 -11.64 -7.49 2.58
CA ILE A 31 -11.12 -6.52 3.57
C ILE A 31 -11.48 -6.98 4.99
N SER A 32 -12.76 -7.22 5.24
CA SER A 32 -13.26 -7.58 6.58
C SER A 32 -12.77 -8.95 7.08
N ARG A 33 -12.58 -9.93 6.18
CA ARG A 33 -12.22 -11.30 6.56
C ARG A 33 -10.72 -11.55 6.62
N ARG A 34 -9.94 -10.88 5.77
CA ARG A 34 -8.53 -11.24 5.52
C ARG A 34 -7.57 -10.21 6.06
N ILE A 35 -7.91 -8.92 6.06
CA ILE A 35 -7.03 -7.86 6.58
C ILE A 35 -7.25 -7.75 8.09
N SER A 36 -6.25 -8.14 8.88
CA SER A 36 -6.34 -8.10 10.35
C SER A 36 -5.65 -6.89 10.97
N THR A 37 -4.76 -6.26 10.23
CA THR A 37 -3.99 -5.12 10.73
C THR A 37 -3.75 -4.14 9.63
N LEU A 38 -4.14 -2.89 9.89
CA LEU A 38 -3.93 -1.75 9.03
C LEU A 38 -3.23 -0.66 9.84
N LEU A 39 -2.15 -0.11 9.28
CA LEU A 39 -1.45 1.03 9.85
C LEU A 39 -1.46 2.19 8.86
N LEU A 40 -1.89 3.36 9.31
CA LEU A 40 -1.74 4.64 8.61
C LEU A 40 -0.56 5.39 9.22
N ASN A 41 0.48 5.66 8.43
CA ASN A 41 1.71 6.35 8.86
C ASN A 41 2.35 5.71 10.12
N GLY A 42 2.22 4.39 10.26
CA GLY A 42 2.74 3.62 11.40
C GLY A 42 1.83 3.57 12.62
N ILE A 43 0.65 4.20 12.56
CA ILE A 43 -0.36 4.22 13.62
C ILE A 43 -1.47 3.22 13.26
N PRO A 44 -1.89 2.33 14.18
CA PRO A 44 -3.04 1.46 13.97
C PRO A 44 -4.32 2.25 13.69
N VAL A 45 -5.12 1.74 12.76
CA VAL A 45 -6.44 2.27 12.42
C VAL A 45 -7.49 1.25 12.81
N ASP A 46 -8.45 1.68 13.62
CA ASP A 46 -9.55 0.84 14.09
C ASP A 46 -10.83 1.03 13.26
N ASP A 47 -11.02 2.20 12.65
CA ASP A 47 -12.16 2.52 11.80
C ASP A 47 -11.68 3.04 10.44
N LEU A 48 -12.04 2.32 9.38
CA LEU A 48 -11.62 2.60 8.00
C LEU A 48 -12.43 3.72 7.34
N ASP A 49 -13.61 4.03 7.87
CA ASP A 49 -14.51 5.07 7.37
C ASP A 49 -14.14 6.44 7.99
N SER A 50 -13.60 6.49 9.21
CA SER A 50 -13.29 7.74 9.92
C SER A 50 -11.95 8.37 9.54
N GLU A 51 -10.99 7.57 9.08
CA GLU A 51 -9.64 8.01 8.74
C GLU A 51 -9.51 8.26 7.23
N THR A 52 -8.90 9.40 6.88
CA THR A 52 -8.75 9.84 5.49
C THR A 52 -7.29 9.85 5.04
N LEU A 53 -7.07 9.60 3.76
CA LEU A 53 -5.74 9.59 3.16
C LEU A 53 -5.40 10.98 2.61
N ALA A 54 -4.23 11.46 2.96
CA ALA A 54 -3.62 12.65 2.37
C ALA A 54 -2.46 12.27 1.44
N ASP A 55 -2.02 13.24 0.64
CA ASP A 55 -0.82 13.11 -0.16
C ASP A 55 0.41 12.75 0.72
N GLY A 56 1.18 11.74 0.29
CA GLY A 56 2.31 11.20 1.04
C GLY A 56 1.95 10.19 2.14
N SER A 57 0.67 9.83 2.31
CA SER A 57 0.25 8.81 3.28
C SER A 57 0.92 7.46 3.01
N VAL A 58 1.27 6.75 4.08
CA VAL A 58 1.80 5.39 4.02
C VAL A 58 0.82 4.43 4.67
N LEU A 59 0.27 3.51 3.86
CA LEU A 59 -0.65 2.48 4.28
C LEU A 59 0.05 1.12 4.32
N ALA A 60 0.09 0.47 5.48
CA ALA A 60 0.61 -0.88 5.62
C ALA A 60 -0.53 -1.86 5.94
N LEU A 61 -0.65 -2.92 5.14
CA LEU A 61 -1.70 -3.93 5.22
C LEU A 61 -1.09 -5.29 5.55
N SER A 62 -1.69 -6.01 6.51
CA SER A 62 -1.28 -7.36 6.87
C SER A 62 -2.49 -8.28 7.03
N ALA A 63 -2.33 -9.53 6.56
CA ALA A 63 -3.36 -10.55 6.69
C ALA A 63 -3.41 -11.14 8.11
N ALA A 64 -4.59 -11.61 8.49
CA ALA A 64 -4.76 -12.51 9.63
C ALA A 64 -3.91 -13.77 9.40
N MET A 65 -2.94 -14.02 10.28
CA MET A 65 -2.19 -15.27 10.26
C MET A 65 -2.85 -16.27 11.23
N PRO A 66 -3.35 -17.43 10.77
CA PRO A 66 -3.73 -18.50 11.67
C PRO A 66 -2.49 -19.09 12.38
N GLY A 67 -2.65 -19.52 13.62
CA GLY A 67 -1.61 -20.24 14.39
C GLY A 67 -0.58 -19.37 15.10
N LEU A 68 0.58 -19.96 15.43
CA LEU A 68 1.64 -19.39 16.28
C LEU A 68 2.13 -18.01 15.77
N ALA A 69 2.13 -17.79 14.45
CA ALA A 69 2.51 -16.51 13.87
C ALA A 69 1.62 -15.36 14.36
N GLY A 70 0.30 -15.54 14.41
CA GLY A 70 -0.63 -14.54 14.96
C GLY A 70 -0.38 -14.23 16.45
N SER A 71 0.05 -15.22 17.22
CA SER A 71 0.40 -15.04 18.65
C SER A 71 1.69 -14.24 18.87
N ILE A 72 2.66 -14.36 17.95
CA ILE A 72 3.91 -13.58 17.95
C ILE A 72 3.63 -12.13 17.48
N PHE A 73 2.75 -11.93 16.50
CA PHE A 73 2.32 -10.58 16.10
C PHE A 73 1.60 -9.82 17.23
N ARG A 74 0.85 -10.50 18.11
CA ARG A 74 0.22 -9.92 19.31
C ARG A 74 1.22 -9.52 20.42
N LYS A 75 2.40 -10.14 20.50
CA LYS A 75 3.46 -9.82 21.46
C LYS A 75 4.61 -9.07 20.77
N GLY A 76 4.37 -7.79 20.47
CA GLY A 76 5.42 -6.88 19.98
C GLY A 76 6.03 -7.23 18.62
N GLY A 77 5.34 -8.00 17.78
CA GLY A 77 5.88 -8.56 16.54
C GLY A 77 6.21 -7.52 15.46
N TYR A 78 6.92 -7.98 14.42
CA TYR A 78 7.49 -7.31 13.22
C TYR A 78 6.86 -5.97 12.75
N LEU A 79 5.55 -5.77 12.94
CA LEU A 79 4.86 -4.48 12.71
C LEU A 79 5.26 -3.37 13.71
N ALA A 80 5.83 -3.70 14.87
CA ALA A 80 6.38 -2.74 15.81
C ALA A 80 7.54 -1.93 15.19
N GLY A 81 8.27 -2.50 14.24
CA GLY A 81 9.28 -1.81 13.43
C GLY A 81 8.72 -0.88 12.36
N LEU A 82 7.42 -1.01 12.01
CA LEU A 82 6.71 -0.06 11.15
C LEU A 82 6.24 1.20 11.89
N ARG A 83 6.43 1.25 13.22
CA ARG A 83 6.41 2.49 14.01
C ARG A 83 7.64 3.35 13.68
N SER A 84 8.01 3.46 12.42
CA SER A 84 8.82 4.58 11.98
C SER A 84 8.01 5.84 12.30
N LYS A 85 8.59 6.76 13.08
CA LYS A 85 8.10 8.14 13.21
C LYS A 85 8.10 8.77 11.83
N VAL A 86 7.11 8.47 11.00
CA VAL A 86 6.79 9.30 9.86
C VAL A 86 6.21 10.54 10.51
N GLY A 87 6.99 11.62 10.53
CA GLY A 87 6.52 12.89 11.07
C GLY A 87 5.18 13.19 10.41
N LYS A 88 4.14 13.45 11.21
CA LYS A 88 2.97 14.18 10.76
C LYS A 88 3.49 15.44 10.11
N LYS A 89 3.66 15.41 8.80
CA LYS A 89 3.65 16.65 8.02
C LYS A 89 2.17 16.96 7.99
N ASP A 90 1.76 17.92 8.81
CA ASP A 90 0.45 18.56 8.74
C ASP A 90 0.35 19.26 7.38
N ILE A 91 0.30 18.49 6.30
CA ILE A 91 -0.12 18.95 5.01
C ILE A 91 -1.62 18.91 5.14
N ALA A 92 -2.20 20.07 5.47
CA ALA A 92 -3.64 20.26 5.36
C ALA A 92 -4.05 19.74 3.97
N ALA A 93 -4.78 18.61 3.96
CA ALA A 93 -5.25 18.02 2.73
C ALA A 93 -6.12 19.06 2.04
N LYS A 94 -5.73 19.51 0.83
CA LYS A 94 -6.66 20.23 -0.03
C LYS A 94 -7.62 19.17 -0.57
N PRO A 95 -8.92 19.23 -0.26
CA PRO A 95 -9.89 18.31 -0.85
C PRO A 95 -9.78 18.35 -2.37
N ASP A 96 -9.98 17.20 -3.03
CA ASP A 96 -9.92 17.02 -4.49
C ASP A 96 -8.58 17.18 -5.20
N SER A 97 -7.48 17.47 -4.49
CA SER A 97 -6.14 17.37 -5.10
C SER A 97 -5.72 15.92 -5.31
N ASP A 98 -4.90 15.67 -6.32
CA ASP A 98 -4.28 14.35 -6.49
C ASP A 98 -3.34 14.06 -5.31
N ALA A 99 -3.33 12.81 -4.87
CA ALA A 99 -2.56 12.33 -3.73
C ALA A 99 -1.85 11.02 -4.07
N TRP A 100 -0.60 10.90 -3.63
CA TRP A 100 0.20 9.69 -3.73
C TRP A 100 0.18 8.94 -2.41
N VAL A 101 -0.42 7.76 -2.42
CA VAL A 101 -0.46 6.87 -1.25
C VAL A 101 0.53 5.74 -1.47
N LYS A 102 1.47 5.60 -0.54
CA LYS A 102 2.39 4.46 -0.52
C LYS A 102 1.74 3.28 0.18
N VAL A 103 1.54 2.18 -0.53
CA VAL A 103 0.97 0.94 0.00
C VAL A 103 2.06 -0.10 0.22
N LYS A 104 2.02 -0.79 1.36
CA LYS A 104 2.89 -1.92 1.70
C LYS A 104 2.05 -3.14 2.04
N LEU A 105 2.34 -4.27 1.40
CA LEU A 105 1.67 -5.54 1.65
C LEU A 105 2.61 -6.48 2.41
N PHE A 106 2.08 -7.12 3.45
CA PHE A 106 2.80 -8.09 4.27
C PHE A 106 2.09 -9.45 4.29
N ASN A 107 2.85 -10.49 4.63
CA ASN A 107 2.35 -11.86 4.80
C ASN A 107 1.59 -12.35 3.55
N ALA A 108 0.49 -13.09 3.76
CA ALA A 108 -0.32 -13.67 2.70
C ALA A 108 -0.90 -12.63 1.72
N LEU A 109 -1.04 -11.35 2.11
CA LEU A 109 -1.57 -10.32 1.20
C LEU A 109 -0.69 -10.09 -0.02
N VAL A 110 0.62 -10.37 0.08
CA VAL A 110 1.53 -10.24 -1.07
C VAL A 110 1.10 -11.22 -2.18
N ALA A 111 0.81 -12.47 -1.81
CA ALA A 111 0.37 -13.49 -2.76
C ALA A 111 -1.09 -13.28 -3.18
N ASP A 112 -1.97 -12.91 -2.25
CA ASP A 112 -3.41 -12.80 -2.50
C ASP A 112 -3.76 -11.56 -3.37
N LEU A 113 -3.11 -10.42 -3.13
CA LEU A 113 -3.43 -9.14 -3.80
C LEU A 113 -2.40 -8.73 -4.85
N GLY A 114 -1.15 -9.19 -4.72
CA GLY A 114 -0.04 -8.78 -5.58
C GLY A 114 -0.31 -8.96 -7.07
N PRO A 115 -0.70 -10.16 -7.55
CA PRO A 115 -1.00 -10.41 -8.96
C PRO A 115 -2.00 -9.41 -9.56
N GLY A 116 -3.13 -9.18 -8.89
CA GLY A 116 -4.17 -8.27 -9.38
C GLY A 116 -3.73 -6.81 -9.39
N LEU A 117 -2.93 -6.38 -8.40
CA LEU A 117 -2.39 -5.03 -8.37
C LEU A 117 -1.36 -4.81 -9.47
N LEU A 118 -0.46 -5.78 -9.67
CA LEU A 118 0.57 -5.71 -10.71
C LEU A 118 0.00 -5.73 -12.12
N SER A 119 -1.08 -6.49 -12.36
CA SER A 119 -1.75 -6.53 -13.67
C SER A 119 -2.52 -5.25 -13.99
N ARG A 120 -2.98 -4.53 -12.97
CA ARG A 120 -3.64 -3.20 -13.13
C ARG A 120 -2.64 -2.06 -13.27
N GLY A 121 -1.45 -2.26 -12.70
CA GLY A 121 -0.36 -1.32 -12.71
C GLY A 121 -0.16 -0.65 -11.36
N ILE A 122 1.10 -0.45 -11.02
CA ILE A 122 1.53 0.23 -9.81
C ILE A 122 2.64 1.21 -10.13
N TRP A 123 2.80 2.22 -9.28
CA TRP A 123 3.93 3.12 -9.35
C TRP A 123 5.04 2.69 -8.41
N ILE A 124 6.28 2.74 -8.89
CA ILE A 124 7.47 2.50 -8.09
C ILE A 124 8.51 3.59 -8.33
N LYS A 125 9.46 3.74 -7.40
CA LYS A 125 10.64 4.56 -7.65
C LYS A 125 11.50 3.90 -8.72
N ALA A 126 12.09 4.68 -9.62
CA ALA A 126 13.02 4.18 -10.64
C ALA A 126 14.19 3.38 -10.04
N SER A 127 14.67 3.79 -8.85
CA SER A 127 15.71 3.07 -8.10
C SER A 127 15.29 1.66 -7.67
N SER A 128 14.00 1.39 -7.53
CA SER A 128 13.46 0.06 -7.18
C SER A 128 13.32 -0.87 -8.40
N LEU A 129 13.55 -0.37 -9.63
CA LEU A 129 13.38 -1.15 -10.86
C LEU A 129 14.35 -2.33 -10.96
N ASN A 130 15.55 -2.21 -10.40
CA ASN A 130 16.54 -3.30 -10.43
C ASN A 130 16.06 -4.55 -9.70
N ALA A 131 15.23 -4.40 -8.66
CA ALA A 131 14.65 -5.52 -7.94
C ALA A 131 13.62 -6.31 -8.78
N LEU A 132 12.99 -5.67 -9.78
CA LEU A 132 11.98 -6.28 -10.64
C LEU A 132 12.55 -7.13 -11.78
N ARG A 133 13.78 -6.81 -12.22
CA ARG A 133 14.37 -7.43 -13.41
C ARG A 133 14.58 -8.94 -13.28
N GLN A 134 14.53 -9.48 -12.06
CA GLN A 134 14.67 -10.91 -11.80
C GLN A 134 13.33 -11.69 -11.75
N GLU A 135 12.16 -11.02 -11.70
CA GLU A 135 10.90 -11.67 -11.32
C GLU A 135 9.77 -11.63 -12.38
N GLY A 136 9.91 -10.94 -13.53
CA GLY A 136 8.88 -10.98 -14.57
C GLY A 136 9.09 -10.07 -15.79
N LYS A 137 8.28 -10.25 -16.84
CA LYS A 137 8.27 -9.40 -18.04
C LYS A 137 7.49 -8.11 -17.74
N ILE A 138 8.18 -6.97 -17.74
CA ILE A 138 7.56 -5.64 -17.62
C ILE A 138 6.93 -5.27 -18.97
N CYS A 139 5.61 -5.09 -19.02
CA CYS A 139 4.87 -4.93 -20.28
C CYS A 139 4.69 -3.47 -20.71
N ALA A 140 4.75 -2.52 -19.79
CA ALA A 140 4.66 -1.09 -20.08
C ALA A 140 5.44 -0.29 -19.04
N LYS A 141 6.09 0.79 -19.49
CA LYS A 141 6.70 1.82 -18.63
C LYS A 141 6.13 3.16 -19.03
N THR A 142 5.39 3.80 -18.13
CA THR A 142 5.08 5.23 -18.25
C THR A 142 5.83 5.94 -17.15
N THR A 143 6.65 6.92 -17.51
CA THR A 143 7.40 7.75 -16.56
C THR A 143 6.52 8.91 -16.09
N GLY A 144 6.54 9.17 -14.79
CA GLY A 144 5.91 10.32 -14.13
C GLY A 144 6.83 10.88 -13.05
N SER A 145 6.55 12.08 -12.53
CA SER A 145 7.37 12.71 -11.49
C SER A 145 6.53 12.99 -10.24
N TYR A 146 6.98 12.52 -9.07
CA TYR A 146 6.42 12.94 -7.77
C TYR A 146 7.34 12.61 -6.57
N PRO A 147 7.56 13.54 -5.60
CA PRO A 147 7.79 14.97 -5.79
C PRO A 147 9.25 15.24 -6.23
N THR A 148 10.21 14.40 -5.83
CA THR A 148 11.65 14.51 -6.17
C THR A 148 12.24 13.22 -6.74
N ASP A 149 11.46 12.14 -6.79
CA ASP A 149 11.92 10.86 -7.35
C ASP A 149 11.31 10.65 -8.74
N GLU A 150 12.10 10.05 -9.63
CA GLU A 150 11.60 9.52 -10.89
C GLU A 150 10.71 8.31 -10.58
N MET A 151 9.43 8.42 -10.95
CA MET A 151 8.43 7.39 -10.72
C MET A 151 8.14 6.65 -12.02
N ILE A 152 8.08 5.33 -11.94
CA ILE A 152 7.79 4.47 -13.08
C ILE A 152 6.48 3.74 -12.81
N HIS A 153 5.51 3.96 -13.68
CA HIS A 153 4.33 3.13 -13.74
C HIS A 153 4.68 1.83 -14.45
N ILE A 154 4.49 0.72 -13.75
CA ILE A 154 4.77 -0.62 -14.28
C ILE A 154 3.49 -1.43 -14.31
N VAL A 155 3.33 -2.22 -15.37
CA VAL A 155 2.30 -3.26 -15.47
C VAL A 155 3.02 -4.58 -15.71
N ILE A 156 2.70 -5.60 -14.92
CA ILE A 156 3.26 -6.94 -15.03
C ILE A 156 2.12 -7.92 -15.28
N THR A 157 2.20 -8.61 -16.41
CA THR A 157 1.31 -9.74 -16.70
C THR A 157 1.99 -11.01 -16.22
N ILE A 158 1.36 -11.70 -15.28
CA ILE A 158 1.82 -13.03 -14.84
C ILE A 158 1.18 -14.03 -15.80
N SER A 159 2.00 -14.65 -16.66
CA SER A 159 1.62 -15.70 -17.61
C SER A 159 1.56 -17.07 -16.97
#